data_AF-A0A0Q8EXX5-F1
#
_entry.id   AF-A0A0Q8EXX5-F1
#
_cell.length_a   1.000
_cell.length_b   1.000
_cell.length_c   1.000
_cell.angle_alpha   90.00
_cell.angle_beta   90.00
_cell.angle_gamma   90.00
#
_symmetry.space_group_name_H-M   'P 1'
#
loop_
_entity.id
_entity.type
_entity.pdbx_description
1 polymer ?
#
loop_
_entity_poly.entity_id
_entity_poly.type
_entity_poly.pdbx_seq_one_letter_code
_entity_poly.pdbx_strand_id
1 'polypeptide(L)'
;MSRVVRHAVRAVALLVGVPLAGLLAYDLVAVRPHVAEIKALLVHADSQDASPPPLIRDLIDASVGSPAPSVARMAVHRFHAPQSAISGHARTALWRLLLPLHVSDEEMYGLYASQAYNGVDTGLDRLARREHGKPLDALSPIEAARTVAILKGPSYMLRDRQRLETHAERLIARAGYAP
;
A
#
# COMPACT_ATOMS: atom_id res chain seq x y z
N MET A 1 -42.96 -3.66 -25.17
CA MET A 1 -42.26 -3.43 -23.88
C MET A 1 -43.16 -2.58 -22.99
N SER A 2 -43.65 -3.13 -21.87
CA SER A 2 -44.65 -2.43 -21.03
C SER A 2 -44.06 -1.17 -20.38
N ARG A 3 -44.91 -0.18 -20.05
CA ARG A 3 -44.48 1.07 -19.39
C ARG A 3 -43.69 0.76 -18.10
N VAL A 4 -44.10 -0.28 -17.37
CA VAL A 4 -43.45 -0.75 -16.13
C VAL A 4 -41.99 -1.16 -16.37
N VAL A 5 -41.71 -1.96 -17.40
CA VAL A 5 -40.34 -2.38 -17.73
C VAL A 5 -39.47 -1.17 -18.07
N ARG A 6 -40.01 -0.18 -18.80
CA ARG A 6 -39.28 1.05 -19.13
C ARG A 6 -38.94 1.88 -17.89
N HIS A 7 -39.86 2.01 -16.94
CA HIS A 7 -39.61 2.73 -15.69
C HIS A 7 -38.62 1.99 -14.80
N ALA A 8 -38.71 0.66 -14.72
CA ALA A 8 -37.75 -0.16 -13.97
C ALA A 8 -36.33 -0.03 -14.55
N VAL A 9 -36.16 -0.13 -15.87
CA VAL A 9 -34.85 0.04 -16.52
C VAL A 9 -34.28 1.44 -16.26
N ARG A 10 -35.11 2.50 -16.35
CA ARG A 10 -34.67 3.86 -16.03
C ARG A 10 -34.25 4.02 -14.57
N ALA A 11 -35.02 3.44 -13.64
CA ALA A 11 -34.71 3.49 -12.22
C ALA A 11 -33.38 2.79 -11.92
N VAL A 12 -33.16 1.59 -12.48
CA VAL A 12 -31.88 0.86 -12.35
C VAL A 12 -30.73 1.63 -12.99
N ALA A 13 -30.93 2.17 -14.20
CA ALA A 13 -29.91 2.97 -14.88
C ALA A 13 -29.52 4.21 -14.09
N LEU A 14 -30.46 4.89 -13.44
CA LEU A 14 -30.17 6.02 -12.56
C LEU A 14 -29.48 5.57 -11.26
N LEU A 15 -29.96 4.49 -10.65
CA LEU A 15 -29.42 3.94 -9.40
C LEU A 15 -27.93 3.56 -9.54
N VAL A 16 -27.52 3.06 -10.70
CA VAL A 16 -26.13 2.68 -10.98
C VAL A 16 -25.35 3.82 -11.64
N GLY A 17 -25.96 4.52 -12.60
CA GLY A 17 -25.29 5.55 -13.39
C GLY A 17 -24.89 6.77 -12.56
N VAL A 18 -25.71 7.20 -11.60
CA VAL A 18 -25.39 8.36 -10.75
C VAL A 18 -24.18 8.08 -9.86
N PRO A 19 -24.09 6.96 -9.10
CA PRO A 19 -22.88 6.64 -8.34
C PRO A 19 -21.63 6.50 -9.21
N LEU A 20 -21.73 5.88 -10.39
CA LEU A 20 -20.59 5.74 -11.30
C LEU A 20 -20.11 7.09 -11.82
N ALA A 21 -21.02 7.98 -12.23
CA ALA A 21 -20.68 9.33 -12.64
C ALA A 21 -20.05 10.13 -11.49
N GLY A 22 -20.56 9.94 -10.26
CA GLY A 22 -19.97 10.53 -9.05
C GLY A 22 -18.56 10.04 -8.77
N LEU A 23 -18.30 8.72 -8.89
CA LEU A 23 -16.96 8.14 -8.75
C LEU A 23 -16.00 8.65 -9.82
N LEU A 24 -16.45 8.75 -11.08
CA LEU A 24 -15.64 9.30 -12.17
C LEU A 24 -15.30 10.78 -11.93
N ALA A 25 -16.29 11.58 -11.55
CA ALA A 25 -16.07 12.99 -11.22
C ALA A 25 -15.10 13.15 -10.04
N TYR A 26 -15.24 12.29 -9.02
CA TYR A 26 -14.33 12.25 -7.88
C TYR A 26 -12.90 11.87 -8.30
N ASP A 27 -12.74 10.85 -9.15
CA ASP A 27 -11.44 10.44 -9.67
C ASP A 27 -10.73 11.59 -10.40
N LEU A 28 -11.45 12.26 -11.32
CA LEU A 28 -10.91 13.34 -12.13
C LEU A 28 -10.46 14.56 -11.31
N VAL A 29 -11.14 14.85 -10.21
CA VAL A 29 -10.91 16.07 -9.41
C VAL A 29 -10.03 15.81 -8.19
N ALA A 30 -10.11 14.62 -7.59
CA ALA A 30 -9.44 14.32 -6.32
C ALA A 30 -8.25 13.38 -6.46
N VAL A 31 -8.27 12.40 -7.36
CA VAL A 31 -7.21 11.37 -7.45
C VAL A 31 -6.24 11.69 -8.57
N ARG A 32 -6.76 11.80 -9.81
CA ARG A 32 -5.97 11.96 -11.03
C ARG A 32 -4.98 13.13 -11.01
N PRO A 33 -5.30 14.31 -10.42
CA PRO A 33 -4.35 15.43 -10.37
C PRO A 33 -3.07 15.11 -9.59
N HIS A 34 -3.12 14.16 -8.66
CA HIS A 34 -1.99 13.81 -7.79
C HIS A 34 -1.23 12.55 -8.25
N VAL A 35 -1.72 11.83 -9.27
CA VAL A 35 -1.09 10.58 -9.75
C VAL A 35 0.35 10.80 -10.17
N ALA A 36 0.64 11.89 -10.91
CA ALA A 36 1.99 12.19 -11.37
C ALA A 36 2.95 12.42 -10.19
N GLU A 37 2.51 13.16 -9.16
CA GLU A 37 3.32 13.39 -7.96
C GLU A 37 3.55 12.11 -7.16
N ILE A 38 2.53 11.24 -7.04
CA ILE A 38 2.65 9.94 -6.39
C ILE A 38 3.70 9.10 -7.12
N LYS A 39 3.62 8.99 -8.45
CA LYS A 39 4.60 8.24 -9.24
C LYS A 39 6.00 8.85 -9.19
N ALA A 40 6.12 10.16 -9.05
CA ALA A 40 7.40 10.83 -8.87
C ALA A 40 8.16 10.37 -7.60
N LEU A 41 7.46 9.84 -6.60
CA LEU A 41 8.11 9.25 -5.41
C LEU A 41 8.98 8.04 -5.77
N LEU A 42 8.63 7.30 -6.81
CA LEU A 42 9.40 6.15 -7.27
C LEU A 42 10.67 6.55 -8.01
N VAL A 43 10.67 7.72 -8.66
CA VAL A 43 11.84 8.23 -9.41
C VAL A 43 13.02 8.54 -8.48
N HIS A 44 12.72 8.93 -7.23
CA HIS A 44 13.72 9.28 -6.22
C HIS A 44 13.94 8.17 -5.19
N ALA A 45 13.23 7.05 -5.30
CA ALA A 45 13.40 5.92 -4.41
C ALA A 45 14.67 5.12 -4.75
N ASP A 46 15.24 4.47 -3.74
CA ASP A 46 16.31 3.50 -3.95
C ASP A 46 15.82 2.40 -4.91
N SER A 47 16.68 1.92 -5.82
CA SER A 47 16.25 1.04 -6.92
C SER A 47 15.49 -0.22 -6.46
N GLN A 48 15.93 -0.83 -5.36
CA GLN A 48 15.29 -1.99 -4.76
C GLN A 48 14.08 -1.63 -3.89
N ASP A 49 13.90 -0.36 -3.52
CA ASP A 49 12.63 0.11 -2.95
C ASP A 49 11.62 0.45 -4.04
N ALA A 50 12.05 1.02 -5.17
CA ALA A 50 11.18 1.33 -6.31
C ALA A 50 10.64 0.07 -6.99
N SER A 51 11.45 -1.00 -7.01
CA SER A 51 11.08 -2.31 -7.52
C SER A 51 11.57 -3.41 -6.57
N PRO A 52 10.83 -3.69 -5.48
CA PRO A 52 11.25 -4.66 -4.48
C PRO A 52 11.39 -6.08 -5.05
N PRO A 53 12.41 -6.85 -4.61
CA PRO A 53 12.58 -8.25 -5.02
C PRO A 53 11.37 -9.12 -4.69
N PRO A 54 11.12 -10.24 -5.41
CA PRO A 54 9.95 -11.09 -5.19
C PRO A 54 9.75 -11.54 -3.74
N LEU A 55 10.83 -11.97 -3.07
CA LEU A 55 10.80 -12.35 -1.66
C LEU A 55 10.24 -11.24 -0.76
N ILE A 56 10.61 -9.98 -1.02
CA ILE A 56 10.10 -8.83 -0.27
C ILE A 56 8.62 -8.59 -0.57
N ARG A 57 8.20 -8.71 -1.83
CA ARG A 57 6.78 -8.60 -2.23
C ARG A 57 5.92 -9.64 -1.52
N ASP A 58 6.36 -10.90 -1.51
CA ASP A 58 5.65 -12.01 -0.83
C ASP A 58 5.54 -11.78 0.68
N LEU A 59 6.60 -11.27 1.31
CA LEU A 59 6.59 -10.95 2.74
C LEU A 59 5.70 -9.74 3.06
N ILE A 60 5.63 -8.74 2.16
CA ILE A 60 4.67 -7.64 2.26
C ILE A 60 3.24 -8.20 2.22
N ASP A 61 2.93 -9.08 1.28
CA ASP A 61 1.62 -9.73 1.19
C ASP A 61 1.30 -10.57 2.43
N ALA A 62 2.26 -11.36 2.94
CA ALA A 62 2.08 -12.11 4.17
C ALA A 62 1.84 -11.22 5.41
N SER A 63 2.31 -9.96 5.37
CA SER A 63 2.19 -8.97 6.44
C SER A 63 0.88 -8.19 6.37
N VAL A 64 0.55 -7.63 5.20
CA VAL A 64 -0.55 -6.67 5.01
C VAL A 64 -1.62 -7.13 4.00
N GLY A 65 -1.44 -8.27 3.35
CA GLY A 65 -2.32 -8.84 2.33
C GLY A 65 -2.22 -8.19 0.95
N SER A 66 -1.98 -6.87 0.92
CA SER A 66 -1.67 -6.09 -0.28
C SER A 66 -1.13 -4.72 0.14
N PRO A 67 -0.22 -4.09 -0.63
CA PRO A 67 0.25 -2.73 -0.36
C PRO A 67 -0.83 -1.65 -0.57
N ALA A 68 -1.85 -1.91 -1.40
CA ALA A 68 -2.80 -0.90 -1.88
C ALA A 68 -3.52 -0.11 -0.77
N PRO A 69 -4.03 -0.72 0.33
CA PRO A 69 -4.69 0.04 1.40
C PRO A 69 -3.73 0.99 2.13
N SER A 70 -2.47 0.58 2.28
CA SER A 70 -1.44 1.38 2.94
C SER A 70 -1.00 2.55 2.06
N VAL A 71 -0.77 2.30 0.77
CA VAL A 71 -0.43 3.33 -0.22
C VAL A 71 -1.57 4.34 -0.38
N ALA A 72 -2.83 3.88 -0.45
CA ALA A 72 -3.99 4.78 -0.51
C ALA A 72 -4.08 5.67 0.73
N ARG A 73 -3.89 5.11 1.93
CA ARG A 73 -3.91 5.88 3.18
C ARG A 73 -2.79 6.92 3.21
N MET A 74 -1.58 6.53 2.82
CA MET A 74 -0.43 7.43 2.70
C MET A 74 -0.74 8.59 1.74
N ALA A 75 -1.24 8.29 0.55
CA ALA A 75 -1.57 9.30 -0.45
C ALA A 75 -2.65 10.26 0.06
N VAL A 76 -3.70 9.75 0.71
CA VAL A 76 -4.72 10.60 1.33
C VAL A 76 -4.12 11.53 2.39
N HIS A 77 -3.28 11.03 3.30
CA HIS A 77 -2.65 11.87 4.31
C HIS A 77 -1.71 12.93 3.73
N ARG A 78 -1.10 12.65 2.58
CA ARG A 78 -0.21 13.59 1.89
C ARG A 78 -0.97 14.77 1.28
N PHE A 79 -2.10 14.50 0.61
CA PHE A 79 -2.81 15.53 -0.16
C PHE A 79 -4.02 16.13 0.56
N HIS A 80 -4.48 15.49 1.64
CA HIS A 80 -5.71 15.88 2.32
C HIS A 80 -5.58 15.79 3.84
N ALA A 81 -5.78 16.92 4.50
CA ALA A 81 -6.01 16.95 5.94
C ALA A 81 -7.43 16.46 6.26
N PRO A 82 -7.62 15.40 7.07
CA PRO A 82 -8.95 14.94 7.43
C PRO A 82 -9.63 15.98 8.31
N GLN A 83 -10.85 16.39 7.94
CA GLN A 83 -11.69 17.26 8.77
C GLN A 83 -12.35 16.47 9.92
N SER A 84 -12.46 15.15 9.78
CA SER A 84 -12.99 14.22 10.77
C SER A 84 -12.48 12.80 10.51
N ALA A 85 -12.55 11.91 11.50
CA ALA A 85 -12.17 10.51 11.32
C ALA A 85 -13.01 9.81 10.23
N ILE A 86 -14.33 10.03 10.23
CA ILE A 86 -15.25 9.45 9.23
C ILE A 86 -14.89 9.90 7.82
N SER A 87 -14.65 11.21 7.62
CA SER A 87 -14.26 11.73 6.30
C SER A 87 -12.91 11.19 5.85
N GLY A 88 -11.96 11.01 6.77
CA GLY A 88 -10.66 10.38 6.49
C GLY A 88 -10.79 8.92 6.04
N HIS A 89 -11.61 8.13 6.75
CA HIS A 89 -11.86 6.73 6.38
C HIS A 89 -12.60 6.59 5.04
N ALA A 90 -13.65 7.39 4.81
CA ALA A 90 -14.38 7.38 3.55
C ALA A 90 -13.47 7.75 2.37
N ARG A 91 -12.64 8.77 2.54
CA ARG A 91 -11.66 9.17 1.53
C ARG A 91 -10.62 8.08 1.27
N THR A 92 -10.08 7.46 2.32
CA THR A 92 -9.15 6.33 2.19
C THR A 92 -9.79 5.16 1.44
N ALA A 93 -11.06 4.87 1.68
CA ALA A 93 -11.78 3.82 0.96
C ALA A 93 -11.95 4.15 -0.53
N LEU A 94 -12.31 5.40 -0.87
CA LEU A 94 -12.40 5.85 -2.26
C LEU A 94 -11.04 5.77 -2.97
N TRP A 95 -9.98 6.24 -2.33
CA TRP A 95 -8.62 6.17 -2.88
C TRP A 95 -8.12 4.73 -3.03
N ARG A 96 -8.47 3.83 -2.10
CA ARG A 96 -8.15 2.40 -2.22
C ARG A 96 -8.80 1.76 -3.45
N LEU A 97 -9.99 2.22 -3.85
CA LEU A 97 -10.69 1.74 -5.03
C LEU A 97 -10.14 2.34 -6.33
N LEU A 98 -9.84 3.64 -6.32
CA LEU A 98 -9.53 4.41 -7.53
C LEU A 98 -8.04 4.43 -7.88
N LEU A 99 -7.15 4.47 -6.88
CA LEU A 99 -5.71 4.56 -7.12
C LEU A 99 -5.13 3.39 -7.93
N PRO A 100 -5.57 2.12 -7.75
CA PRO A 100 -5.13 1.00 -8.60
C PRO A 100 -5.49 1.15 -10.09
N LEU A 101 -6.41 2.05 -10.45
CA LEU A 101 -6.71 2.34 -11.87
C LEU A 101 -5.61 3.15 -12.55
N HIS A 102 -4.74 3.80 -11.77
CA HIS A 102 -3.69 4.70 -12.26
C HIS A 102 -2.28 4.27 -11.91
N VAL A 103 -2.14 3.41 -10.89
CA VAL A 103 -0.88 2.94 -10.35
C VAL A 103 -0.90 1.41 -10.40
N SER A 104 0.06 0.83 -11.12
CA SER A 104 0.21 -0.62 -11.29
C SER A 104 0.56 -1.30 -9.96
N ASP A 105 0.32 -2.62 -9.88
CA ASP A 105 0.67 -3.39 -8.69
C ASP A 105 2.15 -3.28 -8.34
N GLU A 106 3.05 -3.29 -9.35
CA GLU A 106 4.49 -3.10 -9.13
C GLU A 106 4.82 -1.73 -8.52
N GLU A 107 4.21 -0.67 -9.06
CA GLU A 107 4.34 0.68 -8.50
C GLU A 107 3.76 0.74 -7.07
N MET A 108 2.69 0.00 -6.75
CA MET A 108 2.14 -0.06 -5.39
C MET A 108 3.12 -0.68 -4.40
N TYR A 109 3.79 -1.77 -4.78
CA TYR A 109 4.87 -2.33 -3.96
C TYR A 109 6.01 -1.33 -3.80
N GLY A 110 6.40 -0.66 -4.88
CA GLY A 110 7.45 0.34 -4.85
C GLY A 110 7.14 1.50 -3.91
N LEU A 111 5.90 2.00 -3.96
CA LEU A 111 5.41 3.08 -3.11
C LEU A 111 5.35 2.63 -1.65
N TYR A 112 4.90 1.40 -1.40
CA TYR A 112 4.88 0.84 -0.06
C TYR A 112 6.30 0.73 0.51
N ALA A 113 7.21 0.10 -0.22
CA ALA A 113 8.59 -0.14 0.23
C ALA A 113 9.34 1.17 0.46
N SER A 114 9.33 2.09 -0.52
CA SER A 114 10.07 3.36 -0.45
C SER A 114 9.55 4.34 0.60
N GLN A 115 8.25 4.31 0.89
CA GLN A 115 7.61 5.27 1.81
C GLN A 115 7.31 4.70 3.20
N ALA A 116 7.58 3.41 3.42
CA ALA A 116 7.37 2.81 4.73
C ALA A 116 8.34 3.43 5.75
N TYR A 117 7.79 4.03 6.82
CA TYR A 117 8.58 4.51 7.94
C TYR A 117 9.23 3.33 8.66
N ASN A 118 10.55 3.38 8.79
CA ASN A 118 11.36 2.28 9.30
C ASN A 118 11.95 2.53 10.71
N GLY A 119 11.49 3.60 11.37
CA GLY A 119 11.93 3.98 12.73
C GLY A 119 12.94 5.12 12.78
N VAL A 120 13.62 5.41 11.66
CA VAL A 120 14.57 6.53 11.54
C VAL A 120 14.19 7.39 10.33
N ASP A 121 14.03 6.75 9.18
CA ASP A 121 13.69 7.36 7.90
C ASP A 121 12.61 6.51 7.18
N THR A 122 12.56 6.59 5.84
CA THR A 122 11.67 5.78 5.01
C THR A 122 12.48 4.91 4.05
N GLY A 123 11.93 3.77 3.65
CA GLY A 123 12.57 2.85 2.71
C GLY A 123 12.98 1.54 3.36
N LEU A 124 12.80 0.43 2.63
CA LEU A 124 13.19 -0.91 3.07
C LEU A 124 14.67 -1.18 2.76
N ASP A 125 15.22 -0.71 1.63
CA ASP A 125 16.63 -0.94 1.28
C ASP A 125 17.57 -0.28 2.29
N ARG A 126 17.27 0.95 2.70
CA ARG A 126 18.02 1.64 3.76
C ARG A 126 17.93 0.92 5.10
N LEU A 127 16.76 0.40 5.43
CA LEU A 127 16.56 -0.41 6.63
C LEU A 127 17.40 -1.69 6.57
N ALA A 128 17.35 -2.42 5.45
CA ALA A 128 18.10 -3.65 5.24
C ALA A 128 19.62 -3.43 5.35
N ARG A 129 20.13 -2.36 4.73
CA ARG A 129 21.54 -1.99 4.84
C ARG A 129 21.95 -1.65 6.27
N ARG A 130 21.09 -0.97 7.01
CA ARG A 130 21.35 -0.60 8.42
C ARG A 130 21.34 -1.80 9.35
N GLU A 131 20.36 -2.69 9.22
CA GLU A 131 20.17 -3.82 10.13
C GLU A 131 21.03 -5.05 9.77
N HIS A 132 21.33 -5.23 8.48
CA HIS A 132 21.98 -6.45 7.96
C HIS A 132 23.25 -6.18 7.14
N GLY A 133 23.56 -4.92 6.83
CA GLY A 133 24.70 -4.57 5.96
C GLY A 133 24.52 -5.01 4.50
N LYS A 134 23.29 -5.35 4.09
CA LYS A 134 22.98 -5.97 2.80
C LYS A 134 21.85 -5.23 2.06
N PRO A 135 21.88 -5.19 0.72
CA PRO A 135 20.70 -4.81 -0.07
C PRO A 135 19.57 -5.85 0.06
N LEU A 136 18.35 -5.48 -0.30
CA LEU A 136 17.15 -6.34 -0.20
C LEU A 136 17.27 -7.67 -0.96
N ASP A 137 17.90 -7.68 -2.12
CA ASP A 137 18.10 -8.88 -2.95
C ASP A 137 19.14 -9.86 -2.40
N ALA A 138 19.99 -9.42 -1.46
CA ALA A 138 21.01 -10.24 -0.81
C ALA A 138 20.58 -10.77 0.57
N LEU A 139 19.36 -10.45 1.02
CA LEU A 139 18.85 -10.92 2.30
C LEU A 139 18.48 -12.40 2.23
N SER A 140 18.84 -13.16 3.27
CA SER A 140 18.23 -14.47 3.50
C SER A 140 16.74 -14.30 3.84
N PRO A 141 15.90 -15.35 3.69
CA PRO A 141 14.47 -15.27 4.01
C PRO A 141 14.16 -14.72 5.41
N ILE A 142 14.96 -15.10 6.41
CA ILE A 142 14.78 -14.61 7.79
C ILE A 142 15.20 -13.15 7.97
N GLU A 143 16.25 -12.69 7.29
CA GLU A 143 16.65 -11.28 7.31
C GLU A 143 15.60 -10.41 6.60
N ALA A 144 15.10 -10.86 5.45
CA ALA A 144 14.02 -10.21 4.72
C ALA A 144 12.74 -10.09 5.57
N ALA A 145 12.35 -11.17 6.26
CA ALA A 145 11.17 -11.17 7.10
C ALA A 145 11.31 -10.26 8.32
N ARG A 146 12.49 -10.19 8.94
CA ARG A 146 12.77 -9.22 10.02
C ARG A 146 12.64 -7.79 9.51
N THR A 147 13.21 -7.52 8.33
CA THR A 147 13.14 -6.19 7.67
C THR A 147 11.67 -5.76 7.48
N VAL A 148 10.82 -6.65 6.94
CA VAL A 148 9.38 -6.36 6.76
C VAL A 148 8.63 -6.30 8.10
N ALA A 149 8.97 -7.15 9.08
CA ALA A 149 8.33 -7.17 10.40
C ALA A 149 8.47 -5.85 11.16
N ILE A 150 9.62 -5.18 11.03
CA ILE A 150 9.90 -3.88 11.66
C ILE A 150 8.83 -2.84 11.28
N LEU A 151 8.37 -2.84 10.03
CA LEU A 151 7.39 -1.87 9.53
C LEU A 151 6.04 -1.90 10.27
N LYS A 152 5.70 -2.99 10.95
CA LYS A 152 4.46 -3.08 11.74
C LYS A 152 4.45 -2.12 12.94
N GLY A 153 5.63 -1.73 13.42
CA GLY A 153 5.77 -0.81 14.54
C GLY A 153 7.24 -0.64 14.86
N PRO A 154 7.98 0.21 14.13
CA PRO A 154 9.43 0.22 14.19
C PRO A 154 9.99 0.42 15.59
N SER A 155 9.45 1.40 16.33
CA SER A 155 9.90 1.72 17.69
C SER A 155 9.75 0.55 18.67
N TYR A 156 8.80 -0.34 18.44
CA TYR A 156 8.50 -1.46 19.33
C TYR A 156 9.27 -2.72 18.89
N MET A 157 9.36 -2.98 17.58
CA MET A 157 10.11 -4.12 17.04
C MET A 157 11.62 -3.97 17.25
N LEU A 158 12.15 -2.75 17.12
CA LEU A 158 13.58 -2.49 17.32
C LEU A 158 14.01 -2.57 18.80
N ARG A 159 13.06 -2.47 19.75
CA ARG A 159 13.34 -2.55 21.19
C ARG A 159 13.26 -3.97 21.75
N ASP A 160 12.47 -4.85 21.14
CA ASP A 160 12.20 -6.20 21.65
C ASP A 160 12.59 -7.24 20.59
N ARG A 161 13.82 -7.75 20.72
CA ARG A 161 14.38 -8.69 19.74
C ARG A 161 13.61 -9.99 19.65
N GLN A 162 13.23 -10.57 20.80
CA GLN A 162 12.50 -11.83 20.83
C GLN A 162 11.19 -11.72 20.04
N ARG A 163 10.51 -10.59 20.20
CA ARG A 163 9.25 -10.37 19.51
C ARG A 163 9.41 -10.12 18.02
N LEU A 164 10.47 -9.40 17.61
CA LEU A 164 10.82 -9.29 16.21
C LEU A 164 11.03 -10.68 15.58
N GLU A 165 11.76 -11.57 16.25
CA GLU A 165 11.94 -12.95 15.77
C GLU A 165 10.61 -13.70 15.63
N THR A 166 9.76 -13.66 16.67
CA THR A 166 8.44 -14.32 16.63
C THR A 166 7.54 -13.78 15.51
N HIS A 167 7.66 -12.50 15.15
CA HIS A 167 6.93 -11.95 14.01
C HIS A 167 7.55 -12.34 12.68
N ALA A 168 8.87 -12.34 12.56
CA ALA A 168 9.58 -12.73 11.35
C ALA A 168 9.32 -14.20 11.00
N GLU A 169 9.42 -15.11 11.97
CA GLU A 169 9.12 -16.54 11.79
C GLU A 169 7.69 -16.75 11.29
N ARG A 170 6.71 -16.03 11.86
CA ARG A 170 5.32 -16.10 11.41
C ARG A 170 5.12 -15.56 10.00
N LEU A 171 5.85 -14.53 9.60
CA LEU A 171 5.79 -14.00 8.24
C LEU A 171 6.32 -15.00 7.22
N ILE A 172 7.46 -15.61 7.50
CA ILE A 172 8.09 -16.63 6.65
C ILE A 172 7.16 -17.83 6.48
N ALA A 173 6.58 -18.31 7.58
CA ALA A 173 5.62 -19.42 7.55
C ALA A 173 4.39 -19.09 6.68
N ARG A 174 3.86 -17.87 6.76
CA ARG A 174 2.73 -17.42 5.94
C ARG A 174 3.09 -17.24 4.47
N ALA A 175 4.31 -16.79 4.20
CA ALA A 175 4.83 -16.59 2.85
C ALA A 175 5.30 -17.90 2.19
N GLY A 176 5.29 -19.04 2.89
CA GLY A 176 5.67 -20.34 2.34
C GLY A 176 7.19 -20.58 2.30
N TYR A 177 7.97 -19.83 3.07
CA TYR A 177 9.44 -19.92 3.13
C TYR A 177 9.95 -20.59 4.41
N ALA A 178 9.07 -21.24 5.19
CA ALA A 178 9.49 -21.97 6.38
C ALA A 178 10.37 -23.16 5.98
N PRO A 179 11.44 -23.45 6.76
CA PRO A 179 12.28 -24.63 6.51
C PRO A 179 11.50 -25.94 6.70
#